data_AF-A0A645FXN6-F1
#
_entry.id   AF-A0A645FXN6-F1
#
_cell.length_a   1.000
_cell.length_b   1.000
_cell.length_c   1.000
_cell.angle_alpha   90.00
_cell.angle_beta   90.00
_cell.angle_gamma   90.00
#
_symmetry.space_group_name_H-M   'P 1'
#
loop_
_entity.id
_entity.type
_entity.pdbx_description
1 polymer ?
#
loop_
_entity_poly.entity_id
_entity_poly.type
_entity_poly.pdbx_seq_one_letter_code
_entity_poly.pdbx_strand_id
1 'polypeptide(L)'
;MNVISEEKKAVDELVSDLKILPQILKNEGVTNKIAIMENPELKQLIQKIQKELGEKGRIVVRPSGTEQLIRVMVEAETLEICEKYVESVISLVKELSF
;
A
#
# COMPACT_ATOMS: atom_id res chain seq x y z
N MET A 1 -14.94 -22.22 -9.95
CA MET A 1 -16.10 -21.63 -10.65
C MET A 1 -17.44 -22.10 -10.07
N ASN A 2 -17.46 -22.68 -8.85
CA ASN A 2 -18.66 -23.33 -8.31
C ASN A 2 -19.63 -22.34 -7.64
N VAL A 3 -19.13 -21.32 -6.94
CA VAL A 3 -19.95 -20.37 -6.16
C VAL A 3 -20.97 -19.60 -7.03
N ILE A 4 -20.56 -19.13 -8.22
CA ILE A 4 -21.46 -18.42 -9.16
C ILE A 4 -22.54 -19.37 -9.70
N SER A 5 -22.15 -20.62 -10.00
CA SER A 5 -23.05 -21.64 -10.54
C SER A 5 -24.05 -22.16 -9.50
N GLU A 6 -23.67 -22.17 -8.23
CA GLU A 6 -24.50 -22.63 -7.11
C GLU A 6 -25.49 -21.55 -6.65
N GLU A 7 -25.05 -20.29 -6.57
CA GLU A 7 -25.88 -19.16 -6.12
C GLU A 7 -26.84 -18.64 -7.21
N LYS A 8 -26.59 -18.93 -8.51
CA LYS A 8 -27.35 -18.42 -9.67
C LYS A 8 -27.53 -16.89 -9.70
N LYS A 9 -26.68 -16.16 -8.99
CA LYS A 9 -26.64 -14.70 -8.93
C LYS A 9 -25.60 -14.14 -9.90
N ALA A 10 -25.84 -12.92 -10.36
CA ALA A 10 -24.85 -12.21 -11.15
C ALA A 10 -23.66 -11.79 -10.27
N VAL A 11 -22.47 -11.61 -10.86
CA VAL A 11 -21.25 -11.28 -10.08
C VAL A 11 -21.41 -9.95 -9.35
N ASP A 12 -22.10 -8.99 -9.96
CA ASP A 12 -22.46 -7.69 -9.38
C ASP A 12 -23.31 -7.83 -8.11
N GLU A 13 -24.26 -8.77 -8.07
CA GLU A 13 -25.07 -9.05 -6.89
C GLU A 13 -24.22 -9.64 -5.75
N LEU A 14 -23.28 -10.51 -6.07
CA LEU A 14 -22.39 -11.17 -5.10
C LEU A 14 -21.37 -10.21 -4.47
N VAL A 15 -21.02 -9.11 -5.16
CA VAL A 15 -20.04 -8.11 -4.68
C VAL A 15 -20.68 -6.83 -4.16
N SER A 16 -22.02 -6.72 -4.19
CA SER A 16 -22.76 -5.49 -3.86
C SER A 16 -22.49 -4.96 -2.44
N ASP A 17 -22.19 -5.85 -1.50
CA ASP A 17 -21.87 -5.51 -0.11
C ASP A 17 -20.38 -5.15 0.10
N LEU A 18 -19.52 -5.30 -0.92
CA LEU A 18 -18.10 -4.97 -0.81
C LEU A 18 -17.88 -3.46 -0.91
N LYS A 19 -17.38 -2.87 0.17
CA LYS A 19 -16.91 -1.48 0.17
C LYS A 19 -15.48 -1.41 -0.37
N ILE A 20 -15.32 -0.85 -1.55
CA ILE A 20 -14.01 -0.57 -2.14
C ILE A 20 -13.46 0.72 -1.52
N LEU A 21 -12.33 0.60 -0.81
CA LEU A 21 -11.61 1.76 -0.30
C LEU A 21 -10.73 2.37 -1.40
N PRO A 22 -10.57 3.71 -1.42
CA PRO A 22 -9.49 4.37 -2.13
C PRO A 22 -8.14 3.71 -1.85
N GLN A 23 -7.35 3.51 -2.91
CA GLN A 23 -6.04 2.89 -2.84
C GLN A 23 -5.07 3.55 -3.82
N ILE A 24 -3.84 3.76 -3.39
CA ILE A 24 -2.73 4.28 -4.21
C ILE A 24 -1.54 3.33 -4.09
N LEU A 25 -0.96 2.99 -5.24
CA LEU A 25 0.28 2.25 -5.37
C LEU A 25 1.31 3.11 -6.11
N LYS A 26 2.45 3.39 -5.46
CA LYS A 26 3.61 4.05 -6.09
C LYS A 26 4.84 3.18 -6.00
N ASN A 27 5.67 3.28 -7.04
CA ASN A 27 6.92 2.55 -7.17
C ASN A 27 8.06 3.58 -7.18
N GLU A 28 9.03 3.43 -6.30
CA GLU A 28 10.21 4.31 -6.22
C GLU A 28 11.47 3.53 -6.54
N GLY A 29 12.29 4.04 -7.47
CA GLY A 29 13.58 3.45 -7.82
C GLY A 29 14.60 3.68 -6.72
N VAL A 30 15.43 2.67 -6.41
CA VAL A 30 16.36 2.75 -5.27
C VAL A 30 17.71 2.12 -5.57
N THR A 31 18.81 2.61 -5.02
CA THR A 31 20.15 2.02 -5.23
C THR A 31 20.33 0.71 -4.48
N ASN A 32 19.91 0.64 -3.21
CA ASN A 32 19.98 -0.57 -2.38
C ASN A 32 18.67 -0.82 -1.62
N LYS A 33 17.86 -1.74 -2.16
CA LYS A 33 16.58 -2.17 -1.59
C LYS A 33 16.69 -2.66 -0.14
N ILE A 34 17.74 -3.41 0.19
CA ILE A 34 17.89 -4.03 1.51
C ILE A 34 18.20 -2.95 2.55
N ALA A 35 19.20 -2.11 2.27
CA ALA A 35 19.62 -1.04 3.19
C ALA A 35 18.46 -0.08 3.51
N ILE A 36 17.65 0.28 2.51
CA ILE A 36 16.50 1.17 2.71
C ILE A 36 15.41 0.48 3.53
N MET A 37 15.07 -0.78 3.22
CA MET A 37 14.06 -1.52 3.98
C MET A 37 14.49 -1.79 5.43
N GLU A 38 15.80 -1.85 5.70
CA GLU A 38 16.35 -2.02 7.04
C GLU A 38 16.46 -0.71 7.83
N ASN A 39 16.39 0.44 7.14
CA ASN A 39 16.57 1.76 7.72
C ASN A 39 15.55 2.02 8.87
N PRO A 40 16.03 2.42 10.07
CA PRO A 40 15.17 2.66 11.22
C PRO A 40 14.13 3.76 10.99
N GLU A 41 14.45 4.83 10.26
CA GLU A 41 13.53 5.95 10.00
C GLU A 41 12.35 5.51 9.14
N LEU A 42 12.62 4.72 8.09
CA LEU A 42 11.56 4.15 7.25
C LEU A 42 10.65 3.24 8.06
N LYS A 43 11.22 2.36 8.90
CA LYS A 43 10.43 1.47 9.77
C LYS A 43 9.57 2.25 10.76
N GLN A 44 10.11 3.30 11.37
CA GLN A 44 9.37 4.16 12.30
C GLN A 44 8.23 4.89 11.60
N LEU A 45 8.47 5.44 10.40
CA LEU A 45 7.43 6.11 9.62
C LEU A 45 6.31 5.14 9.25
N ILE A 46 6.65 3.93 8.77
CA ILE A 46 5.65 2.90 8.45
C ILE A 46 4.83 2.55 9.69
N GLN A 47 5.46 2.31 10.85
CA GLN A 47 4.73 2.00 12.09
C GLN A 47 3.82 3.14 12.53
N LYS A 48 4.27 4.39 12.41
CA LYS A 48 3.45 5.57 12.71
C LYS A 48 2.21 5.61 11.81
N ILE A 49 2.38 5.44 10.51
CA ILE A 49 1.28 5.45 9.54
C ILE A 49 0.33 4.28 9.79
N GLN A 50 0.84 3.07 10.06
CA GLN A 50 0.01 1.91 10.42
C GLN A 50 -0.86 2.20 11.65
N LYS A 51 -0.31 2.87 12.66
CA LYS A 51 -1.06 3.25 13.86
C LYS A 51 -2.11 4.32 13.58
N GLU A 52 -1.81 5.29 12.72
CA GLU A 52 -2.76 6.34 12.33
C GLU A 52 -3.91 5.79 11.47
N LEU A 53 -3.62 4.83 10.58
CA LEU A 53 -4.63 4.18 9.74
C LEU A 53 -5.54 3.23 10.55
N GLY A 54 -4.98 2.54 11.56
CA GLY A 54 -5.75 1.63 12.42
C GLY A 54 -6.52 0.59 11.60
N GLU A 55 -7.82 0.45 11.87
CA GLU A 55 -8.71 -0.45 11.13
C GLU A 55 -9.32 0.17 9.86
N LYS A 56 -9.07 1.46 9.61
CA LYS A 56 -9.67 2.26 8.54
C LYS A 56 -8.83 2.29 7.26
N GLY A 57 -7.73 1.54 7.23
CA GLY A 57 -6.85 1.48 6.07
C GLY A 57 -5.65 0.57 6.32
N ARG A 58 -4.76 0.51 5.33
CA ARG A 58 -3.51 -0.24 5.44
C ARG A 58 -2.41 0.44 4.66
N ILE A 59 -1.18 0.23 5.11
CA ILE A 59 0.02 0.53 4.35
C ILE A 59 0.83 -0.75 4.15
N VAL A 60 1.33 -0.95 2.93
CA VAL A 60 2.22 -2.06 2.56
C VAL A 60 3.42 -1.48 1.85
N VAL A 61 4.59 -1.62 2.46
CA VAL A 61 5.88 -1.25 1.86
C VAL A 61 6.71 -2.50 1.67
N ARG A 62 7.15 -2.76 0.45
CA ARG A 62 7.97 -3.94 0.13
C ARG A 62 8.95 -3.69 -1.01
N PRO A 63 10.12 -4.33 -1.02
CA PRO A 63 11.00 -4.30 -2.17
C PRO A 63 10.41 -5.11 -3.33
N SER A 64 10.72 -4.72 -4.57
CA SER A 64 10.47 -5.57 -5.74
C SER A 64 11.51 -6.69 -5.82
N GLY A 65 11.04 -7.91 -6.10
CA GLY A 65 11.89 -9.10 -6.23
C GLY A 65 12.67 -9.14 -7.55
N THR A 66 12.15 -8.49 -8.60
CA THR A 66 12.71 -8.53 -9.96
C THR A 66 13.26 -7.19 -10.41
N GLU A 67 12.82 -6.08 -9.82
CA GLU A 67 13.16 -4.72 -10.25
C GLU A 67 13.83 -3.93 -9.12
N GLN A 68 14.66 -2.96 -9.47
CA GLN A 68 15.43 -2.17 -8.51
C GLN A 68 14.60 -1.01 -7.91
N LEU A 69 13.48 -1.37 -7.27
CA LEU A 69 12.50 -0.42 -6.72
C LEU A 69 11.83 -0.91 -5.43
N ILE A 70 11.26 0.02 -4.68
CA ILE A 70 10.37 -0.22 -3.53
C ILE A 70 8.95 0.12 -3.94
N ARG A 71 8.01 -0.74 -3.54
CA ARG A 71 6.57 -0.59 -3.79
C ARG A 71 5.92 -0.11 -2.50
N VAL A 72 5.22 1.01 -2.59
CA VAL A 72 4.48 1.65 -1.49
C VAL A 72 3.02 1.66 -1.87
N MET A 73 2.20 0.94 -1.11
CA MET A 73 0.76 0.90 -1.28
C MET A 73 0.08 1.41 -0.02
N VAL A 74 -0.88 2.33 -0.17
CA VAL A 74 -1.76 2.76 0.92
C VAL A 74 -3.20 2.64 0.45
N GLU A 75 -4.06 2.12 1.32
CA GLU A 75 -5.51 2.22 1.17
C GLU A 75 -6.10 2.85 2.44
N ALA A 76 -7.09 3.71 2.29
CA ALA A 76 -7.68 4.48 3.39
C ALA A 76 -9.10 4.97 3.03
N GLU A 77 -9.77 5.62 3.98
CA GLU A 77 -11.13 6.16 3.79
C GLU A 77 -11.24 7.19 2.65
N THR A 78 -10.16 7.94 2.35
CA THR A 78 -10.14 8.93 1.26
C THR A 78 -8.85 8.89 0.44
N LEU A 79 -8.90 9.39 -0.80
CA LEU A 79 -7.72 9.50 -1.66
C LEU A 79 -6.69 10.47 -1.09
N GLU A 80 -7.11 11.56 -0.47
CA GLU A 80 -6.21 12.56 0.11
C GLU A 80 -5.36 11.95 1.24
N ILE A 81 -5.94 11.05 2.04
CA ILE A 81 -5.21 10.32 3.07
C ILE A 81 -4.19 9.37 2.43
N CYS A 82 -4.60 8.66 1.36
CA CYS A 82 -3.69 7.79 0.62
C CYS A 82 -2.50 8.58 0.05
N GLU A 83 -2.77 9.70 -0.62
CA GLU A 83 -1.75 10.56 -1.23
C GLU A 83 -0.79 11.08 -0.17
N LYS A 84 -1.31 11.64 0.93
CA LYS A 84 -0.50 12.14 2.03
C LYS A 84 0.50 11.10 2.54
N TYR A 85 0.04 9.88 2.81
CA TYR A 85 0.90 8.85 3.38
C TYR A 85 1.87 8.26 2.36
N VAL A 86 1.41 8.00 1.12
CA VAL A 86 2.29 7.52 0.06
C VAL A 86 3.40 8.53 -0.21
N GLU A 87 3.08 9.82 -0.36
CA GLU A 87 4.08 10.85 -0.60
C GLU A 87 5.10 10.97 0.53
N SER A 88 4.65 10.84 1.79
CA SER A 88 5.55 10.90 2.94
C SER A 88 6.61 9.78 2.92
N VAL A 89 6.20 8.57 2.52
CA VAL A 89 7.10 7.41 2.45
C VAL A 89 7.98 7.48 1.22
N ILE A 90 7.43 7.86 0.07
CA ILE A 90 8.19 8.01 -1.18
C ILE A 90 9.28 9.06 -1.04
N SER A 91 8.98 10.19 -0.38
CA SER A 91 9.96 11.26 -0.15
C SER A 91 11.14 10.77 0.69
N LEU A 92 10.86 10.06 1.80
CA LEU A 92 11.90 9.47 2.63
C LEU A 92 12.71 8.40 1.87
N VAL A 93 12.06 7.53 1.09
CA VAL A 93 12.76 6.53 0.28
C VAL A 93 13.72 7.18 -0.72
N LYS A 94 13.32 8.30 -1.33
CA LYS A 94 14.21 9.08 -2.21
C LYS A 94 15.41 9.59 -1.44
N GLU A 95 15.20 10.24 -0.30
CA GLU A 95 16.28 10.78 0.56
C GLU A 95 17.29 9.71 0.97
N LEU A 96 16.82 8.50 1.28
CA LEU A 96 17.66 7.36 1.68
C LEU A 96 18.35 6.64 0.50
N SER A 97 17.96 6.94 -0.74
CA SER A 97 18.50 6.27 -1.93
C SER A 97 19.74 6.96 -2.51
N PHE A 98 20.12 8.12 -1.97
CA PHE A 98 21.31 8.90 -2.37
C PHE A 98 22.58 8.42 -1.68
#